data_AF-A0A1J1HVQ9-F1
#
_entry.id   AF-A0A1J1HVQ9-F1
#
_cell.length_a   1.000
_cell.length_b   1.000
_cell.length_c   1.000
_cell.angle_alpha   90.00
_cell.angle_beta   90.00
_cell.angle_gamma   90.00
#
_symmetry.space_group_name_H-M   'P 1'
#
loop_
_entity.id
_entity.type
_entity.pdbx_description
1 polymer ?
#
loop_
_entity_poly.entity_id
_entity_poly.type
_entity_poly.pdbx_seq_one_letter_code
_entity_poly.pdbx_strand_id
1 'polypeptide(L)'
;MVFQLKNAINFPFANWEMAKNDIFTDFEIHCKRGIFKVHKIILYNNCSKLREVLATNDALKMDFPYRIIEKILQLIYSLPVDVEDQEVDTFLSISKKLELNVENLQADVSSFDPRLSSTVNENFEDSFHDTGFETEATRILPICIKINKKKSSTIRDKKIIRRKYPKRRRTSLVQYGKFCCSYCPNSLCFQGETSRNHHEDVCTFNESSRNFFRCDKCGKEFFFKHKLENHVNLHLQPN
;
A
#
# COMPACT_ATOMS: atom_id res chain seq x y z
N MET A 1 -0.13 -16.29 7.26
CA MET A 1 0.96 -15.99 6.31
C MET A 1 0.83 -14.53 5.90
N VAL A 2 1.89 -13.72 5.97
CA VAL A 2 1.87 -12.31 5.52
C VAL A 2 2.36 -12.26 4.08
N PHE A 3 1.55 -11.71 3.19
CA PHE A 3 1.87 -11.56 1.78
C PHE A 3 2.03 -10.08 1.40
N GLN A 4 3.05 -9.76 0.60
CA GLN A 4 3.25 -8.43 0.00
C GLN A 4 3.64 -8.55 -1.48
N LEU A 5 3.02 -7.75 -2.35
CA LEU A 5 3.41 -7.62 -3.76
C LEU A 5 4.52 -6.58 -3.89
N LYS A 6 5.67 -6.98 -4.46
CA LYS A 6 6.81 -6.07 -4.67
C LYS A 6 6.75 -5.21 -5.94
N ASN A 7 5.77 -5.43 -6.81
CA ASN A 7 5.71 -4.83 -8.16
C ASN A 7 4.54 -3.88 -8.39
N ALA A 8 3.90 -3.39 -7.34
CA ALA A 8 2.78 -2.49 -7.54
C ALA A 8 3.24 -1.11 -7.96
N ILE A 9 2.70 -0.67 -9.10
CA ILE A 9 2.83 0.71 -9.56
C ILE A 9 2.16 1.58 -8.51
N ASN A 10 2.96 2.35 -7.79
CA ASN A 10 2.50 3.20 -6.71
C ASN A 10 1.76 4.39 -7.34
N PHE A 11 0.43 4.28 -7.49
CA PHE A 11 -0.40 5.40 -7.91
C PHE A 11 -0.65 6.29 -6.69
N PRO A 12 -0.05 7.49 -6.61
CA PRO A 12 -0.17 8.34 -5.42
C PRO A 12 -1.61 8.80 -5.15
N PHE A 13 -2.51 8.62 -6.11
CA PHE A 13 -3.90 9.08 -6.05
C PHE A 13 -4.94 7.97 -5.82
N ALA A 14 -4.54 6.69 -5.76
CA ALA A 14 -5.49 5.59 -5.57
C ALA A 14 -4.92 4.57 -4.57
N ASN A 15 -5.42 4.62 -3.34
CA ASN A 15 -5.05 3.66 -2.30
C ASN A 15 -6.30 2.97 -1.70
N TRP A 16 -6.06 1.94 -0.90
CA TRP A 16 -7.11 1.14 -0.28
C TRP A 16 -8.03 1.95 0.65
N GLU A 17 -7.48 2.93 1.36
CA GLU A 17 -8.26 3.77 2.29
C GLU A 17 -9.23 4.67 1.52
N MET A 18 -8.83 5.17 0.35
CA MET A 18 -9.71 5.93 -0.55
C MET A 18 -10.84 5.04 -1.07
N ALA A 19 -10.53 3.79 -1.46
CA ALA A 19 -11.55 2.85 -1.92
C ALA A 19 -12.58 2.51 -0.82
N LYS A 20 -12.11 2.31 0.43
CA LYS A 20 -12.99 2.08 1.59
C LYS A 20 -13.93 3.24 1.88
N ASN A 21 -13.49 4.47 1.61
CA ASN A 21 -14.26 5.68 1.83
C ASN A 21 -15.04 6.14 0.59
N ASP A 22 -15.13 5.31 -0.47
CA ASP A 22 -15.88 5.63 -1.69
C ASP A 22 -15.38 6.91 -2.38
N ILE A 23 -14.07 7.16 -2.32
CA ILE A 23 -13.45 8.34 -2.92
C ILE A 23 -12.91 7.94 -4.29
N PHE A 24 -13.46 8.53 -5.37
CA PHE A 24 -13.08 8.30 -6.77
C PHE A 24 -13.20 6.84 -7.26
N THR A 25 -13.99 6.00 -6.61
CA THR A 25 -14.27 4.65 -7.09
C THR A 25 -15.27 4.67 -8.24
N ASP A 26 -14.96 3.93 -9.29
CA ASP A 26 -15.68 3.90 -10.57
C ASP A 26 -16.10 2.46 -10.97
N PHE A 27 -15.98 1.51 -10.05
CA PHE A 27 -16.32 0.11 -10.29
C PHE A 27 -16.80 -0.60 -9.03
N GLU A 28 -17.75 -1.53 -9.19
CA GLU A 28 -18.32 -2.31 -8.08
C GLU A 28 -18.06 -3.82 -8.21
N ILE A 29 -17.59 -4.44 -7.12
CA ILE A 29 -17.50 -5.90 -7.00
C ILE A 29 -18.58 -6.38 -6.04
N HIS A 30 -19.54 -7.11 -6.57
CA HIS A 30 -20.67 -7.68 -5.85
C HIS A 30 -20.32 -9.09 -5.38
N CYS A 31 -20.44 -9.34 -4.08
CA CYS A 31 -20.22 -10.66 -3.49
C CYS A 31 -21.39 -11.06 -2.58
N LYS A 32 -21.43 -12.31 -2.08
CA LYS A 32 -22.58 -12.88 -1.34
C LYS A 32 -23.09 -12.03 -0.16
N ARG A 33 -22.22 -11.22 0.44
CA ARG A 33 -22.50 -10.48 1.68
C ARG A 33 -22.19 -8.99 1.61
N GLY A 34 -21.96 -8.45 0.42
CA GLY A 34 -21.67 -7.02 0.30
C GLY A 34 -21.15 -6.61 -1.07
N ILE A 35 -20.88 -5.32 -1.17
CA ILE A 35 -20.36 -4.67 -2.37
C ILE A 35 -19.04 -4.01 -1.98
N PHE A 36 -18.01 -4.18 -2.79
CA PHE A 36 -16.77 -3.42 -2.71
C PHE A 36 -16.75 -2.40 -3.82
N LYS A 37 -16.58 -1.12 -3.48
CA LYS A 37 -16.30 -0.08 -4.44
C LYS A 37 -14.80 0.07 -4.60
N VAL A 38 -14.32 0.11 -5.84
CA VAL A 38 -12.89 0.05 -6.17
C VAL A 38 -12.57 0.90 -7.38
N HIS A 39 -11.29 1.23 -7.55
CA HIS A 39 -10.78 1.93 -8.73
C HIS A 39 -10.50 0.95 -9.86
N LYS A 40 -11.19 1.10 -10.99
CA LYS A 40 -11.08 0.28 -12.20
C LYS A 40 -9.65 0.22 -12.72
N ILE A 41 -8.95 1.35 -12.69
CA ILE A 41 -7.54 1.44 -13.13
C ILE A 41 -6.60 0.56 -12.33
N ILE A 42 -6.83 0.44 -11.01
CA ILE A 42 -6.01 -0.41 -10.14
C ILE A 42 -6.24 -1.89 -10.46
N LEU A 43 -7.50 -2.30 -10.66
CA LEU A 43 -7.81 -3.66 -11.08
C LEU A 43 -7.23 -3.99 -12.46
N TYR A 44 -7.35 -3.06 -13.42
CA TYR A 44 -6.87 -3.25 -14.79
C TYR A 44 -5.35 -3.50 -14.86
N ASN A 45 -4.59 -2.81 -14.01
CA ASN A 45 -3.13 -2.92 -13.96
C ASN A 45 -2.65 -4.21 -13.28
N ASN A 46 -3.41 -4.74 -12.32
CA ASN A 46 -2.99 -5.88 -11.49
C ASN A 46 -3.62 -7.22 -11.88
N CYS A 47 -4.72 -7.23 -12.66
CA CYS A 47 -5.41 -8.44 -13.09
C CYS A 47 -5.57 -8.45 -14.62
N SER A 48 -4.75 -9.21 -15.33
CA SER A 48 -4.87 -9.40 -16.79
C SER A 48 -6.27 -9.87 -17.18
N LYS A 49 -6.79 -10.88 -16.46
CA LYS A 49 -8.07 -11.51 -16.75
C LYS A 49 -9.28 -10.61 -16.53
N LEU A 50 -9.15 -9.60 -15.67
CA LEU A 50 -10.22 -8.64 -15.45
C LEU A 50 -10.29 -7.57 -16.54
N ARG A 51 -9.25 -7.38 -17.37
CA ARG A 51 -9.22 -6.29 -18.36
C ARG A 51 -10.41 -6.33 -19.32
N GLU A 52 -10.74 -7.50 -19.85
CA GLU A 52 -11.89 -7.68 -20.75
C GLU A 52 -13.21 -7.42 -20.03
N VAL A 53 -13.36 -7.97 -18.82
CA VAL A 53 -14.58 -7.84 -18.02
C VAL A 53 -14.81 -6.38 -17.58
N LEU A 54 -13.73 -5.68 -17.23
CA LEU A 54 -13.75 -4.27 -16.87
C LEU A 54 -14.06 -3.40 -18.08
N ALA A 55 -13.62 -3.76 -19.29
CA ALA A 55 -13.90 -2.95 -20.48
C ALA A 55 -15.40 -2.84 -20.79
N THR A 56 -16.18 -3.88 -20.52
CA THR A 56 -17.59 -3.96 -20.95
C THR A 56 -18.61 -3.78 -19.82
N ASN A 57 -18.22 -3.95 -18.56
CA ASN A 57 -19.15 -3.94 -17.43
C ASN A 57 -18.80 -2.81 -16.45
N ASP A 58 -19.82 -2.36 -15.72
CA ASP A 58 -19.69 -1.42 -14.59
C ASP A 58 -19.61 -2.13 -13.23
N ALA A 59 -19.93 -3.44 -13.21
CA ALA A 59 -19.87 -4.26 -12.02
C ALA A 59 -19.42 -5.70 -12.31
N LEU A 60 -18.76 -6.32 -11.32
CA LEU A 60 -18.33 -7.72 -11.34
C LEU A 60 -19.03 -8.51 -10.23
N LYS A 61 -19.71 -9.60 -10.58
CA LYS A 61 -20.28 -10.54 -9.59
C LYS A 61 -19.31 -11.68 -9.28
N MET A 62 -19.00 -11.87 -8.00
CA MET A 62 -18.09 -12.89 -7.51
C MET A 62 -18.76 -13.75 -6.43
N ASP A 63 -18.79 -15.07 -6.64
CA ASP A 63 -19.46 -16.02 -5.72
C ASP A 63 -18.54 -16.47 -4.57
N PHE A 64 -17.74 -15.55 -4.00
CA PHE A 64 -16.76 -15.85 -2.97
C PHE A 64 -17.07 -15.17 -1.63
N PRO A 65 -16.52 -15.67 -0.51
CA PRO A 65 -16.70 -15.04 0.79
C PRO A 65 -16.12 -13.62 0.81
N TYR A 66 -16.88 -12.67 1.37
CA TYR A 66 -16.50 -11.25 1.47
C TYR A 66 -15.09 -11.05 2.02
N ARG A 67 -14.73 -11.76 3.10
CA ARG A 67 -13.41 -11.65 3.75
C ARG A 67 -12.24 -12.02 2.81
N ILE A 68 -12.43 -13.01 1.94
CA ILE A 68 -11.37 -13.44 1.01
C ILE A 68 -11.20 -12.40 -0.10
N ILE A 69 -12.31 -11.86 -0.61
CA ILE A 69 -12.28 -10.77 -1.59
C ILE A 69 -11.62 -9.52 -1.01
N GLU A 70 -11.94 -9.16 0.24
CA GLU A 70 -11.28 -8.03 0.92
C GLU A 70 -9.76 -8.20 0.97
N LYS A 71 -9.29 -9.40 1.35
CA LYS A 71 -7.86 -9.75 1.38
C LYS A 71 -7.21 -9.69 0.00
N ILE A 72 -7.90 -10.15 -1.04
CA ILE A 72 -7.40 -10.06 -2.42
C ILE A 72 -7.30 -8.61 -2.87
N LEU A 73 -8.30 -7.78 -2.54
CA LEU A 73 -8.25 -6.36 -2.85
C LEU A 73 -7.11 -5.68 -2.09
N GLN A 74 -6.93 -5.95 -0.80
CA GLN A 74 -5.77 -5.45 -0.04
C GLN A 74 -4.45 -5.82 -0.74
N LEU A 75 -4.32 -7.06 -1.22
CA LEU A 75 -3.16 -7.49 -1.98
C LEU A 75 -2.97 -6.65 -3.26
N ILE A 76 -4.03 -6.46 -4.06
CA ILE A 76 -4.01 -5.64 -5.29
C ILE A 76 -3.59 -4.19 -4.99
N TYR A 77 -4.01 -3.64 -3.85
CA TYR A 77 -3.59 -2.32 -3.35
C TYR A 77 -2.24 -2.35 -2.62
N SER A 78 -1.47 -3.44 -2.74
CA SER A 78 -0.11 -3.59 -2.19
C SER A 78 -0.03 -3.54 -0.66
N LEU A 79 -1.15 -3.82 0.01
CA LEU A 79 -1.16 -3.91 1.46
C LEU A 79 -0.70 -5.29 1.92
N PRO A 80 -0.08 -5.37 3.10
CA PRO A 80 0.21 -6.65 3.72
C PRO A 80 -1.10 -7.37 4.06
N VAL A 81 -1.18 -8.65 3.69
CA VAL A 81 -2.37 -9.47 3.93
C VAL A 81 -2.04 -10.66 4.82
N ASP A 82 -2.77 -10.78 5.92
CA ASP A 82 -2.75 -11.96 6.78
C ASP A 82 -3.79 -12.98 6.33
N VAL A 83 -3.35 -14.10 5.77
CA VAL A 83 -4.24 -15.23 5.43
C VAL A 83 -4.14 -16.30 6.51
N GLU A 84 -5.30 -16.74 7.03
CA GLU A 84 -5.40 -17.84 7.98
C GLU A 84 -5.25 -19.19 7.27
N ASP A 85 -4.70 -20.19 7.94
CA ASP A 85 -4.39 -21.51 7.34
C ASP A 85 -5.62 -22.14 6.66
N GLN A 86 -6.81 -22.00 7.26
CA GLN A 86 -8.08 -22.51 6.70
C GLN A 86 -8.56 -21.78 5.43
N GLU A 87 -8.03 -20.59 5.15
CA GLU A 87 -8.43 -19.74 4.03
C GLU A 87 -7.44 -19.79 2.86
N VAL A 88 -6.24 -20.35 3.05
CA VAL A 88 -5.14 -20.32 2.09
C VAL A 88 -5.54 -20.91 0.73
N ASP A 89 -6.15 -22.09 0.71
CA ASP A 89 -6.51 -22.77 -0.55
C ASP A 89 -7.54 -21.97 -1.34
N THR A 90 -8.52 -21.38 -0.63
CA THR A 90 -9.54 -20.53 -1.26
C THR A 90 -8.92 -19.24 -1.80
N PHE A 91 -8.03 -18.62 -1.02
CA PHE A 91 -7.31 -17.41 -1.42
C PHE A 91 -6.45 -17.66 -2.66
N LEU A 92 -5.68 -18.75 -2.68
CA LEU A 92 -4.82 -19.12 -3.82
C LEU A 92 -5.66 -19.49 -5.05
N SER A 93 -6.75 -20.23 -4.89
CA SER A 93 -7.67 -20.58 -5.97
C SER A 93 -8.25 -19.34 -6.66
N ILE A 94 -8.71 -18.36 -5.88
CA ILE A 94 -9.23 -17.10 -6.44
C ILE A 94 -8.10 -16.27 -7.07
N SER A 95 -6.94 -16.19 -6.41
CA SER A 95 -5.80 -15.44 -6.94
C SER A 95 -5.36 -15.99 -8.30
N LYS A 96 -5.32 -17.32 -8.44
CA LYS A 96 -5.06 -18.01 -9.70
C LYS A 96 -6.16 -17.74 -10.73
N LYS A 97 -7.44 -17.79 -10.32
CA LYS A 97 -8.58 -17.51 -11.21
C LYS A 97 -8.56 -16.08 -11.75
N LEU A 98 -8.08 -15.13 -10.95
CA LEU A 98 -7.91 -13.73 -11.34
C LEU A 98 -6.59 -13.44 -12.07
N GLU A 99 -5.71 -14.44 -12.20
CA GLU A 99 -4.35 -14.29 -12.75
C GLU A 99 -3.56 -13.17 -12.07
N LEU A 100 -3.71 -13.08 -10.74
CA LEU A 100 -2.85 -12.20 -9.96
C LEU A 100 -1.40 -12.70 -10.10
N ASN A 101 -0.45 -11.78 -10.24
CA ASN A 101 0.96 -12.13 -10.25
C ASN A 101 1.43 -12.44 -8.80
N VAL A 102 0.99 -13.59 -8.29
CA VAL A 102 1.27 -14.10 -6.95
C VAL A 102 2.73 -14.56 -6.82
N GLU A 103 3.42 -14.79 -7.93
CA GLU A 103 4.79 -15.32 -7.96
C GLU A 103 5.81 -14.38 -7.28
N ASN A 104 5.47 -13.10 -7.12
CA ASN A 104 6.28 -12.11 -6.41
C ASN A 104 5.92 -11.97 -4.92
N LEU A 105 5.00 -12.78 -4.38
CA LEU A 105 4.66 -12.77 -2.97
C LEU A 105 5.79 -13.41 -2.17
N GLN A 106 6.64 -12.57 -1.58
CA GLN A 106 7.60 -13.03 -0.59
C GLN A 106 6.90 -13.13 0.77
N ALA A 107 6.84 -14.34 1.32
CA ALA A 107 6.46 -14.52 2.71
C ALA A 107 7.59 -14.01 3.61
N ASP A 108 7.29 -13.05 4.48
CA ASP A 108 8.28 -12.46 5.38
C ASP A 108 8.54 -13.42 6.57
N VAL A 109 9.66 -14.14 6.54
CA VAL A 109 10.02 -15.17 7.54
C VAL A 109 10.96 -14.57 8.61
N SER A 110 10.54 -13.50 9.27
CA SER A 110 11.40 -12.79 10.23
C SER A 110 11.32 -13.27 11.68
N SER A 111 10.80 -14.47 11.98
CA SER A 111 10.62 -14.92 13.38
C SER A 111 11.01 -16.38 13.70
N PHE A 112 11.87 -17.04 12.94
CA PHE A 112 12.22 -18.45 13.22
C PHE A 112 13.48 -18.61 14.09
N ASP A 113 13.33 -19.23 15.26
CA ASP A 113 14.43 -19.59 16.18
C ASP A 113 15.10 -20.91 15.72
N PRO A 114 16.42 -20.93 15.39
CA PRO A 114 17.09 -22.10 14.82
C PRO A 114 17.28 -23.30 15.76
N ARG A 115 16.90 -23.22 17.04
CA ARG A 115 17.33 -24.19 18.07
C ARG A 115 16.47 -25.44 18.26
N LEU A 116 15.52 -25.73 17.36
CA LEU A 116 14.69 -26.93 17.44
C LEU A 116 14.66 -27.68 16.10
N SER A 117 15.74 -28.42 15.78
CA SER A 117 15.70 -29.48 14.76
C SER A 117 16.81 -30.53 14.98
N SER A 118 16.40 -31.66 15.53
CA SER A 118 17.01 -33.00 15.42
C SER A 118 15.80 -33.92 15.55
N THR A 119 15.40 -34.77 14.62
CA THR A 119 16.10 -35.84 13.91
C THR A 119 15.08 -36.43 12.92
N VAL A 120 15.43 -36.70 11.66
CA VAL A 120 14.98 -37.89 10.91
C VAL A 120 16.02 -38.15 9.80
N ASN A 121 16.64 -39.33 9.87
CA ASN A 121 17.41 -39.97 8.80
C ASN A 121 16.45 -40.50 7.74
N GLU A 122 16.83 -40.48 6.46
CA GLU A 122 16.49 -41.57 5.55
C GLU A 122 17.56 -41.69 4.44
N ASN A 123 18.13 -42.89 4.38
CA ASN A 123 18.98 -43.38 3.31
C ASN A 123 18.09 -43.89 2.17
N PHE A 124 18.36 -43.48 0.93
CA PHE A 124 17.97 -44.25 -0.25
C PHE A 124 18.91 -43.89 -1.42
N GLU A 125 19.91 -44.74 -1.65
CA GLU A 125 20.61 -44.83 -2.93
C GLU A 125 19.90 -45.90 -3.76
N ASP A 126 19.54 -45.61 -5.02
CA ASP A 126 20.00 -46.44 -6.14
C ASP A 126 19.72 -45.87 -7.55
N SER A 127 20.81 -45.83 -8.32
CA SER A 127 21.02 -46.07 -9.77
C SER A 127 19.93 -45.79 -10.82
N PHE A 128 20.20 -44.87 -11.78
CA PHE A 128 19.81 -45.02 -13.20
C PHE A 128 20.73 -44.27 -14.18
N HIS A 129 20.93 -44.90 -15.35
CA HIS A 129 21.87 -44.57 -16.42
C HIS A 129 21.52 -43.33 -17.26
N ASP A 130 22.61 -42.78 -17.79
CA ASP A 130 22.88 -41.59 -18.59
C ASP A 130 22.28 -41.60 -20.01
N THR A 131 21.51 -40.55 -20.38
CA THR A 131 21.35 -40.09 -21.77
C THR A 131 21.25 -38.56 -21.78
N GLY A 132 22.30 -37.91 -22.26
CA GLY A 132 22.45 -36.46 -22.32
C GLY A 132 21.47 -35.75 -23.25
N PHE A 133 20.82 -34.74 -22.70
CA PHE A 133 20.37 -33.53 -23.38
C PHE A 133 20.49 -32.38 -22.35
N GLU A 134 21.48 -31.51 -22.54
CA GLU A 134 21.65 -30.31 -21.73
C GLU A 134 20.50 -29.33 -22.04
N THR A 135 19.48 -29.32 -21.19
CA THR A 135 18.60 -28.16 -21.04
C THR A 135 18.95 -27.46 -19.74
N GLU A 136 19.15 -26.16 -19.84
CA GLU A 136 19.59 -25.26 -18.78
C GLU A 136 18.58 -25.27 -17.63
N ALA A 137 18.85 -26.13 -16.64
CA ALA A 137 18.02 -26.31 -15.46
C ALA A 137 18.11 -25.08 -14.55
N THR A 138 17.11 -24.22 -14.64
CA THR A 138 16.85 -23.18 -13.64
C THR A 138 16.71 -23.85 -12.28
N ARG A 139 17.67 -23.59 -11.38
CA ARG A 139 17.69 -24.11 -10.02
C ARG A 139 16.44 -23.66 -9.25
N ILE A 140 15.42 -24.51 -9.23
CA ILE A 140 14.29 -24.39 -8.32
C ILE A 140 14.79 -24.81 -6.93
N LEU A 141 14.97 -23.84 -6.04
CA LEU A 141 15.34 -24.11 -4.65
C LEU A 141 14.13 -24.65 -3.87
N PRO A 142 14.35 -25.60 -2.94
CA PRO A 142 13.27 -26.29 -2.25
C PRO A 142 12.58 -25.38 -1.23
N ILE A 143 11.25 -25.47 -1.22
CA ILE A 143 10.36 -24.65 -0.38
C ILE A 143 10.18 -25.35 0.97
N CYS A 144 10.55 -24.68 2.07
CA CYS A 144 10.30 -25.16 3.42
C CYS A 144 8.99 -24.62 4.00
N ILE A 145 8.16 -25.55 4.51
CA ILE A 145 6.85 -25.31 5.11
C ILE A 145 6.99 -25.08 6.62
N LYS A 146 6.34 -24.05 7.16
CA LYS A 146 6.18 -23.88 8.62
C LYS A 146 4.75 -23.56 9.01
N ILE A 147 4.23 -24.42 9.89
CA ILE A 147 2.89 -24.39 10.48
C ILE A 147 2.97 -23.57 11.77
N ASN A 148 2.18 -22.51 11.90
CA ASN A 148 2.19 -21.66 13.09
C ASN A 148 0.94 -21.91 13.95
N LYS A 149 1.11 -22.73 15.01
CA LYS A 149 0.08 -22.95 16.03
C LYS A 149 0.00 -21.73 16.95
N LYS A 150 -1.10 -20.95 16.88
CA LYS A 150 -1.35 -19.84 17.82
C LYS A 150 -1.55 -20.38 19.24
N LYS A 151 -0.69 -19.96 20.18
CA LYS A 151 -0.95 -20.06 21.63
C LYS A 151 -1.60 -18.76 22.10
N SER A 152 -2.72 -18.90 22.78
CA SER A 152 -3.43 -17.86 23.54
C SER A 152 -2.65 -17.53 24.81
N SER A 153 -2.40 -16.25 25.08
CA SER A 153 -2.01 -15.80 26.41
C SER A 153 -2.62 -14.44 26.75
N THR A 154 -3.12 -14.38 27.98
CA THR A 154 -3.90 -13.34 28.62
C THR A 154 -3.05 -12.20 29.20
N ILE A 155 -3.76 -11.09 29.40
CA ILE A 155 -3.39 -9.77 29.92
C ILE A 155 -2.68 -9.80 31.29
N ARG A 156 -1.68 -8.93 31.51
CA ARG A 156 -1.44 -8.27 32.82
C ARG A 156 -0.96 -6.83 32.68
N ASP A 157 -1.60 -5.98 33.48
CA ASP A 157 -1.46 -4.53 33.62
C ASP A 157 -0.09 -4.06 34.07
N LYS A 158 0.36 -2.91 33.53
CA LYS A 158 1.35 -2.04 34.18
C LYS A 158 0.89 -0.58 34.18
N LYS A 159 0.71 -0.07 35.40
CA LYS A 159 0.33 1.30 35.79
C LYS A 159 1.51 2.25 35.52
N ILE A 160 1.33 3.26 34.66
CA ILE A 160 2.29 4.36 34.46
C ILE A 160 1.69 5.66 35.00
N ILE A 161 2.35 6.23 36.00
CA ILE A 161 2.07 7.56 36.56
C ILE A 161 2.70 8.60 35.62
N ARG A 162 1.89 9.49 35.02
CA ARG A 162 2.38 10.67 34.29
C ARG A 162 2.02 11.97 35.02
N ARG A 163 3.03 12.83 35.16
CA ARG A 163 3.03 14.13 35.82
C ARG A 163 2.07 15.11 35.12
N LYS A 164 1.34 15.90 35.92
CA LYS A 164 0.42 16.97 35.50
C LYS A 164 1.20 18.18 34.97
N TYR A 165 0.94 18.57 33.72
CA TYR A 165 1.15 19.94 33.23
C TYR A 165 -0.21 20.55 32.84
N PRO A 166 -0.41 21.87 33.04
CA PRO A 166 -1.71 22.52 32.87
C PRO A 166 -2.13 22.59 31.40
N LYS A 167 -3.36 22.14 31.16
CA LYS A 167 -4.05 22.10 29.86
C LYS A 167 -4.36 23.52 29.39
N ARG A 168 -3.83 23.93 28.23
CA ARG A 168 -4.51 24.96 27.41
C ARG A 168 -5.74 24.30 26.79
N ARG A 169 -6.91 24.60 27.35
CA ARG A 169 -8.22 24.23 26.78
C ARG A 169 -8.39 24.96 25.44
N ARG A 170 -8.32 24.22 24.34
CA ARG A 170 -9.06 24.57 23.11
C ARG A 170 -10.21 23.58 22.99
N THR A 171 -11.34 23.97 23.57
CA THR A 171 -12.64 23.39 23.34
C THR A 171 -13.30 24.17 22.22
N SER A 172 -13.36 23.58 21.03
CA SER A 172 -14.59 23.48 20.25
C SER A 172 -14.35 22.55 19.05
N LEU A 173 -15.00 21.40 19.09
CA LEU A 173 -15.41 20.70 17.88
C LEU A 173 -16.38 21.64 17.17
N VAL A 174 -15.90 22.39 16.20
CA VAL A 174 -16.76 22.90 15.13
C VAL A 174 -16.31 22.23 13.85
N GLN A 175 -17.22 21.42 13.34
CA GLN A 175 -17.13 20.69 12.09
C GLN A 175 -17.25 21.70 10.94
N TYR A 176 -16.19 22.49 10.71
CA TYR A 176 -16.06 23.26 9.46
C TYR A 176 -15.44 22.34 8.41
N GLY A 177 -16.13 22.24 7.26
CA GLY A 177 -15.73 21.44 6.11
C GLY A 177 -14.24 21.61 5.82
N LYS A 178 -13.50 20.51 5.90
CA LYS A 178 -12.08 20.49 5.56
C LYS A 178 -11.95 20.62 4.05
N PHE A 179 -11.32 21.69 3.61
CA PHE A 179 -11.01 21.91 2.20
C PHE A 179 -9.71 21.18 1.90
N CYS A 180 -9.79 20.04 1.24
CA CYS A 180 -8.61 19.23 0.90
C CYS A 180 -8.21 19.51 -0.56
N CYS A 181 -6.90 19.61 -0.81
CA CYS A 181 -6.38 19.80 -2.16
C CYS A 181 -6.38 18.50 -2.95
N SER A 182 -6.91 18.52 -4.17
CA SER A 182 -6.98 17.36 -5.06
C SER A 182 -5.64 16.99 -5.72
N TYR A 183 -4.65 17.89 -5.73
CA TYR A 183 -3.39 17.73 -6.46
C TYR A 183 -2.23 17.25 -5.58
N CYS A 184 -2.40 17.28 -4.26
CA CYS A 184 -1.32 17.00 -3.33
C CYS A 184 -1.43 15.57 -2.76
N PRO A 185 -0.38 14.73 -2.85
CA PRO A 185 -0.45 13.29 -2.58
C PRO A 185 -0.75 12.92 -1.11
N ASN A 186 -0.66 13.89 -0.20
CA ASN A 186 -0.98 13.72 1.22
C ASN A 186 -2.34 14.33 1.61
N SER A 187 -3.17 14.73 0.64
CA SER A 187 -4.49 15.33 0.88
C SER A 187 -4.45 16.39 1.98
N LEU A 188 -3.54 17.36 1.83
CA LEU A 188 -3.42 18.44 2.80
C LEU A 188 -4.78 19.14 2.92
N CYS A 189 -5.37 19.05 4.12
CA CYS A 189 -6.66 19.63 4.42
C CYS A 189 -6.47 20.93 5.21
N PHE A 190 -7.04 22.00 4.67
CA PHE A 190 -6.92 23.34 5.21
C PHE A 190 -8.15 23.69 6.05
N GLN A 191 -7.96 24.55 7.05
CA GLN A 191 -9.04 25.03 7.91
C GLN A 191 -9.96 26.06 7.23
N GLY A 192 -9.63 26.51 6.01
CA GLY A 192 -10.43 27.47 5.27
C GLY A 192 -10.13 27.46 3.78
N GLU A 193 -11.13 27.89 3.00
CA GLU A 193 -11.10 27.92 1.54
C GLU A 193 -9.97 28.80 0.99
N THR A 194 -9.69 29.94 1.63
CA THR A 194 -8.57 30.83 1.25
C THR A 194 -7.21 30.14 1.34
N SER A 195 -7.04 29.27 2.35
CA SER A 195 -5.82 28.50 2.54
C SER A 195 -5.70 27.35 1.54
N ARG A 196 -6.83 26.72 1.17
CA ARG A 196 -6.85 25.72 0.08
C ARG A 196 -6.57 26.39 -1.26
N ASN A 197 -7.22 27.50 -1.59
CA ASN A 197 -7.03 28.20 -2.86
C ASN A 197 -5.57 28.68 -3.00
N HIS A 198 -5.00 29.29 -1.94
CA HIS A 198 -3.59 29.67 -1.95
C HIS A 198 -2.65 28.47 -2.14
N HIS A 199 -3.01 27.31 -1.60
CA HIS A 199 -2.25 26.09 -1.80
C HIS A 199 -2.47 25.47 -3.18
N GLU A 200 -3.67 25.50 -3.74
CA GLU A 200 -3.98 25.01 -5.09
C GLU A 200 -3.27 25.84 -6.18
N ASP A 201 -3.18 27.15 -5.99
CA ASP A 201 -2.36 28.05 -6.82
C ASP A 201 -0.88 27.61 -6.85
N VAL A 202 -0.41 26.94 -5.79
CA VAL A 202 0.96 26.46 -5.64
C VAL A 202 1.10 24.97 -5.97
N CYS A 203 0.07 24.14 -5.76
CA CYS A 203 0.08 22.69 -5.93
C CYS A 203 -0.24 22.25 -7.38
N THR A 204 -0.91 23.08 -8.19
CA THR A 204 -1.18 22.81 -9.63
C THR A 204 0.05 22.93 -10.54
N PHE A 205 1.21 23.32 -10.00
CA PHE A 205 2.46 23.45 -10.72
C PHE A 205 3.32 22.18 -10.56
N ASN A 206 3.20 21.27 -11.54
CA ASN A 206 3.98 20.03 -11.68
C ASN A 206 5.50 20.27 -11.54
N GLU A 207 6.22 19.22 -11.08
CA GLU A 207 7.66 19.21 -10.77
C GLU A 207 8.58 19.69 -11.90
N SER A 208 8.14 19.63 -13.16
CA SER A 208 8.96 19.94 -14.34
C SER A 208 8.80 21.38 -14.86
N SER A 209 7.90 22.18 -14.29
CA SER A 209 7.62 23.54 -14.76
C SER A 209 7.52 24.55 -13.62
N ARG A 210 8.15 24.29 -12.48
CA ARG A 210 8.20 25.25 -11.36
C ARG A 210 9.00 26.49 -11.80
N ASN A 211 8.29 27.60 -12.03
CA ASN A 211 8.90 28.92 -12.13
C ASN A 211 9.42 29.33 -10.74
N PHE A 212 10.53 28.74 -10.33
CA PHE A 212 11.25 29.19 -9.16
C PHE A 212 11.89 30.53 -9.44
N PHE A 213 11.78 31.44 -8.47
CA PHE A 213 12.52 32.68 -8.48
C PHE A 213 13.92 32.38 -7.94
N ARG A 214 14.92 32.34 -8.83
CA ARG A 214 16.32 32.10 -8.47
C ARG A 214 17.00 33.41 -8.06
N CYS A 215 17.78 33.36 -6.99
CA CYS A 215 18.63 34.47 -6.58
C CYS A 215 19.93 34.48 -7.40
N ASP A 216 20.19 35.58 -8.11
CA ASP A 216 21.38 35.71 -8.96
C ASP A 216 22.70 35.67 -8.17
N LYS A 217 22.68 36.08 -6.89
CA LYS A 217 23.89 36.13 -6.05
C LYS A 217 24.30 34.76 -5.50
N CYS A 218 23.35 33.88 -5.18
CA CYS A 218 23.65 32.62 -4.46
C CYS A 218 23.02 31.36 -5.08
N GLY A 219 22.24 31.51 -6.15
CA GLY A 219 21.57 30.40 -6.84
C GLY A 219 20.40 29.77 -6.06
N LYS A 220 20.05 30.27 -4.87
CA LYS A 220 18.90 29.74 -4.11
C LYS A 220 17.59 30.01 -4.83
N GLU A 221 16.71 29.02 -4.80
CA GLU A 221 15.42 29.04 -5.47
C GLU A 221 14.29 29.25 -4.46
N PHE A 222 13.34 30.11 -4.82
CA PHE A 222 12.21 30.48 -3.98
C PHE A 222 10.89 30.30 -4.73
N PHE A 223 9.87 29.81 -4.02
CA PHE A 223 8.53 29.63 -4.58
C PHE A 223 7.78 30.95 -4.79
N PHE A 224 8.10 31.99 -4.02
CA PHE A 224 7.40 33.28 -4.07
C PHE A 224 8.36 34.43 -4.29
N LYS A 225 7.94 35.39 -5.13
CA LYS A 225 8.72 36.60 -5.44
C LYS A 225 9.10 37.40 -4.19
N HIS A 226 8.16 37.63 -3.27
CA HIS A 226 8.43 38.37 -2.02
C HIS A 226 9.46 37.68 -1.11
N LYS A 227 9.59 36.34 -1.18
CA LYS A 227 10.63 35.60 -0.46
C LYS A 227 12.00 35.81 -1.10
N LEU A 228 12.07 35.84 -2.43
CA LEU A 228 13.29 36.21 -3.15
C LEU A 228 13.69 37.65 -2.81
N GLU A 229 12.77 38.61 -2.85
CA GLU A 229 13.06 40.03 -2.54
C GLU A 229 13.63 40.18 -1.13
N ASN A 230 12.98 39.56 -0.12
CA ASN A 230 13.50 39.55 1.25
C ASN A 230 14.88 38.87 1.36
N HIS A 231 15.10 37.79 0.61
CA HIS A 231 16.39 37.12 0.58
C HIS A 231 17.48 37.99 -0.05
N VAL A 232 17.18 38.71 -1.14
CA VAL A 232 18.12 39.62 -1.80
C VAL A 232 18.55 40.74 -0.87
N ASN A 233 17.64 41.24 -0.02
CA ASN A 233 17.96 42.25 0.98
C ASN A 233 18.99 41.76 2.02
N LEU A 234 19.06 40.46 2.31
CA LEU A 234 20.10 39.91 3.18
C LEU A 234 21.49 40.00 2.55
N HIS A 235 21.60 40.01 1.22
CA HIS A 235 22.87 40.25 0.52
C HIS A 235 23.26 41.73 0.43
N LEU A 236 22.37 42.64 0.84
CA LEU A 236 22.62 44.08 0.85
C LEU A 236 22.96 44.60 2.25
N GLN A 237 22.77 43.79 3.29
CA GLN A 237 23.25 44.11 4.63
C GLN A 237 24.72 43.72 4.73
N PRO A 238 25.65 44.69 4.85
CA PRO A 238 27.00 44.36 5.27
C PRO A 238 26.92 43.83 6.71
N ASN A 239 27.44 42.62 6.93
CA ASN A 239 27.74 42.14 8.28
C ASN A 239 28.78 43.05 8.93
#